data_AF-A0AAW9EEA0-F1
#
_entry.id   AF-A0AAW9EEA0-F1
#
_cell.length_a   1.000
_cell.length_b   1.000
_cell.length_c   1.000
_cell.angle_alpha   90.00
_cell.angle_beta   90.00
_cell.angle_gamma   90.00
#
_symmetry.space_group_name_H-M   'P 1'
#
loop_
_entity.id
_entity.type
_entity.pdbx_description
1 polymer ?
#
loop_
_entity_poly.entity_id
_entity_poly.type
_entity_poly.pdbx_seq_one_letter_code
_entity_poly.pdbx_strand_id
1 'polypeptide(L)'
;LLIIIRYYIIIDAAIGTEFTRNLLLIFGFLSVAIAAFFILIQRDMKRLLAYSSVENMGLIAVALGIGGPIGILAALFHTLNHS
;
A
#
# COMPACT_ATOMS: atom_id res chain seq x y z
N LEU A 1 -6.81 -1.49 -5.35
CA LEU A 1 -5.85 -2.52 -4.89
C LEU A 1 -5.91 -3.84 -5.68
N LEU A 2 -7.08 -4.48 -5.85
CA LEU A 2 -7.17 -5.76 -6.59
C LEU A 2 -6.55 -5.72 -8.00
N ILE A 3 -6.71 -4.59 -8.72
CA ILE A 3 -6.08 -4.38 -10.02
C ILE A 3 -4.54 -4.40 -9.88
N ILE A 4 -3.98 -3.72 -8.87
CA ILE A 4 -2.54 -3.69 -8.59
C ILE A 4 -2.01 -5.11 -8.30
N ILE A 5 -2.73 -5.90 -7.49
CA ILE A 5 -2.34 -7.29 -7.19
C ILE A 5 -2.34 -8.16 -8.46
N ARG A 6 -3.32 -7.97 -9.37
CA ARG A 6 -3.35 -8.72 -10.64
C ARG A 6 -2.15 -8.37 -11.53
N TYR A 7 -1.82 -7.10 -11.67
CA TYR A 7 -0.64 -6.67 -12.43
C TYR A 7 0.67 -7.12 -11.76
N TYR A 8 0.73 -7.08 -10.42
CA TYR A 8 1.87 -7.58 -9.65
C TYR A 8 2.22 -9.03 -10.05
N ILE A 9 1.22 -9.92 -10.08
CA ILE A 9 1.43 -11.33 -10.45
C ILE A 9 1.94 -11.48 -11.89
N ILE A 10 1.40 -10.69 -12.83
CA ILE A 10 1.78 -10.77 -14.24
C ILE A 10 3.20 -10.24 -14.47
N ILE A 11 3.56 -9.12 -13.84
CA ILE A 11 4.88 -8.48 -13.99
C ILE A 11 5.95 -9.34 -13.32
N ASP A 12 5.69 -9.85 -12.11
CA ASP A 12 6.62 -10.73 -11.40
C ASP A 12 6.91 -12.00 -12.22
N ALA A 13 5.91 -12.54 -12.92
CA ALA A 13 6.08 -13.68 -13.82
C ALA A 13 6.85 -13.35 -15.11
N ALA A 14 6.77 -12.10 -15.60
CA ALA A 14 7.37 -11.71 -16.87
C ALA A 14 8.83 -11.25 -16.75
N ILE A 15 9.16 -10.44 -15.74
CA ILE A 15 10.46 -9.77 -15.61
C ILE A 15 11.13 -9.93 -14.24
N GLY A 16 10.52 -10.70 -13.33
CA GLY A 16 11.02 -10.92 -11.97
C GLY A 16 10.44 -9.96 -10.93
N THR A 17 10.68 -10.27 -9.66
CA THR A 17 10.00 -9.66 -8.51
C THR A 17 10.59 -8.32 -8.05
N GLU A 18 11.87 -8.08 -8.33
CA GLU A 18 12.64 -6.94 -7.82
C GLU A 18 12.05 -5.59 -8.29
N PHE A 19 11.64 -5.51 -9.55
CA PHE A 19 11.10 -4.27 -10.12
C PHE A 19 9.80 -3.86 -9.42
N THR A 20 8.83 -4.77 -9.36
CA THR A 20 7.51 -4.49 -8.76
C THR A 20 7.63 -4.18 -7.27
N ARG A 21 8.49 -4.93 -6.56
CA ARG A 21 8.72 -4.73 -5.13
C ARG A 21 9.33 -3.37 -4.82
N ASN A 22 10.41 -3.00 -5.49
CA ASN A 22 11.06 -1.71 -5.28
C ASN A 22 10.11 -0.55 -5.61
N LEU A 23 9.32 -0.68 -6.68
CA LEU A 23 8.31 0.31 -7.04
C LEU A 23 7.26 0.47 -5.93
N LEU A 24 6.69 -0.64 -5.45
CA LEU A 24 5.67 -0.62 -4.41
C LEU A 24 6.21 -0.12 -3.06
N LEU A 25 7.45 -0.43 -2.71
CA LEU A 25 8.10 0.09 -1.51
C LEU A 25 8.25 1.62 -1.59
N ILE A 26 8.83 2.14 -2.67
CA ILE A 26 9.08 3.57 -2.82
C ILE A 26 7.76 4.36 -2.79
N PHE A 27 6.79 3.97 -3.62
CA PHE A 27 5.51 4.67 -3.68
C PHE A 27 4.65 4.45 -2.44
N GLY A 28 4.70 3.26 -1.84
CA GLY A 28 4.00 2.96 -0.59
C GLY A 28 4.50 3.81 0.57
N PHE A 29 5.82 3.86 0.79
CA PHE A 29 6.40 4.70 1.84
C PHE A 29 6.15 6.19 1.61
N LEU A 30 6.28 6.66 0.36
CA LEU A 30 6.01 8.05 0.02
C LEU A 30 4.54 8.41 0.32
N SER A 31 3.60 7.54 -0.05
CA SER A 31 2.17 7.74 0.20
C SER A 31 1.85 7.80 1.68
N VAL A 32 2.39 6.87 2.48
CA VAL A 32 2.19 6.82 3.93
C VAL A 32 2.77 8.07 4.60
N ALA A 33 3.99 8.46 4.22
CA ALA A 33 4.64 9.65 4.77
C ALA A 33 3.81 10.90 4.51
N ILE A 34 3.36 11.09 3.26
CA ILE A 34 2.51 12.22 2.88
C ILE A 34 1.20 12.21 3.67
N ALA A 35 0.50 11.07 3.74
CA ALA A 35 -0.76 10.95 4.47
C ALA A 35 -0.58 11.28 5.98
N ALA A 36 0.48 10.77 6.61
CA ALA A 36 0.78 11.01 8.02
C ALA A 36 1.00 12.51 8.30
N PHE A 37 1.74 13.23 7.45
CA PHE A 37 1.93 14.68 7.61
C PHE A 37 0.61 15.45 7.46
N PHE A 38 -0.24 15.09 6.49
CA PHE A 38 -1.53 15.75 6.29
C PHE A 38 -2.52 15.50 7.43
N ILE A 39 -2.51 14.30 8.03
CA ILE A 39 -3.37 13.96 9.18
C ILE A 39 -3.10 14.89 10.37
N LEU A 40 -1.84 15.22 10.65
CA LEU A 40 -1.48 16.06 11.81
C LEU A 40 -2.03 17.50 11.73
N ILE A 41 -2.20 18.03 10.53
CA ILE A 41 -2.61 19.42 10.30
C ILE A 41 -4.13 19.52 10.14
N GLN A 42 -4.78 18.42 9.81
CA GLN A 42 -6.18 18.40 9.43
C GLN A 42 -7.13 18.42 10.63
N ARG A 43 -8.05 19.40 10.67
CA ARG A 43 -9.05 19.55 11.75
C ARG A 43 -10.43 18.99 11.41
N ASP A 44 -10.77 18.92 10.12
CA ASP A 44 -12.05 18.37 9.68
C ASP A 44 -12.02 16.83 9.73
N MET A 45 -12.92 16.22 10.51
CA MET A 45 -13.01 14.76 10.64
C MET A 45 -13.19 14.04 9.29
N LYS A 46 -13.98 14.59 8.37
CA LYS A 46 -14.20 13.97 7.05
C LYS A 46 -12.90 13.84 6.25
N ARG A 47 -12.02 14.85 6.34
CA ARG A 47 -10.72 14.84 5.65
C ARG A 47 -9.72 13.94 6.38
N LEU A 48 -9.75 13.87 7.71
CA LEU A 48 -8.96 12.92 8.48
C LEU A 48 -9.25 11.46 8.07
N LEU A 49 -10.53 11.09 7.94
CA LEU A 49 -10.92 9.75 7.49
C LEU A 49 -10.47 9.46 6.05
N ALA A 50 -10.54 10.46 5.17
CA ALA A 50 -10.04 10.33 3.80
C ALA A 50 -8.52 10.07 3.78
N TYR A 51 -7.73 10.81 4.57
CA TYR A 51 -6.28 10.60 4.64
C TYR A 51 -5.90 9.28 5.32
N SER A 52 -6.63 8.84 6.34
CA SER A 52 -6.42 7.52 6.96
C SER A 52 -6.69 6.36 5.98
N SER A 53 -7.65 6.53 5.07
CA SER A 53 -7.87 5.57 3.98
C SER A 53 -6.69 5.53 3.00
N VAL A 54 -6.09 6.68 2.69
CA VAL A 54 -4.88 6.77 1.85
C VAL A 54 -3.68 6.14 2.55
N GLU A 55 -3.50 6.40 3.85
CA GLU A 55 -2.45 5.80 4.66
C GLU A 55 -2.53 4.27 4.65
N ASN A 56 -3.72 3.70 4.88
CA ASN A 56 -3.92 2.25 4.87
C ASN A 56 -3.67 1.62 3.50
N MET A 57 -4.08 2.28 2.41
CA MET A 57 -3.73 1.80 1.05
C MET A 57 -2.22 1.85 0.80
N GLY A 58 -1.52 2.85 1.35
CA GLY A 58 -0.07 2.94 1.32
C GLY A 58 0.62 1.82 2.11
N LEU A 59 0.14 1.50 3.31
CA LEU A 59 0.64 0.39 4.12
C LEU A 59 0.48 -0.96 3.43
N ILE A 60 -0.66 -1.18 2.77
CA ILE A 60 -0.88 -2.39 1.97
C ILE A 60 0.14 -2.46 0.81
N ALA A 61 0.41 -1.34 0.13
CA ALA A 61 1.42 -1.30 -0.92
C ALA A 61 2.83 -1.59 -0.39
N VAL A 62 3.20 -1.07 0.78
CA VAL A 62 4.48 -1.40 1.45
C VAL A 62 4.55 -2.89 1.79
N ALA A 63 3.49 -3.49 2.32
CA ALA A 63 3.44 -4.92 2.63
C ALA A 63 3.61 -5.81 1.38
N LEU A 64 2.98 -5.43 0.26
CA LEU A 64 3.20 -6.09 -1.04
C LEU A 64 4.63 -5.89 -1.55
N GLY A 65 5.22 -4.71 -1.32
CA GLY A 65 6.58 -4.38 -1.71
C GLY A 65 7.65 -5.14 -0.93
N ILE A 66 7.45 -5.39 0.38
CA ILE A 66 8.28 -6.29 1.18
C ILE A 66 8.23 -7.71 0.57
N GLY A 67 7.03 -8.10 0.12
CA GLY A 67 6.80 -9.36 -0.54
C GLY A 67 7.01 -10.57 0.37
N GLY A 68 7.18 -11.73 -0.26
CA GLY A 68 7.27 -13.02 0.42
C GLY A 68 5.91 -13.47 0.98
N PRO A 69 5.83 -14.67 1.56
CA PRO A 69 4.56 -15.22 2.06
C PRO A 69 3.92 -14.33 3.13
N ILE A 70 4.75 -13.78 4.02
CA ILE A 70 4.29 -12.95 5.15
C ILE A 70 3.83 -11.57 4.67
N GLY A 71 4.57 -10.91 3.77
CA GLY A 71 4.19 -9.59 3.24
C GLY A 71 2.90 -9.64 2.44
N ILE A 72 2.73 -10.68 1.61
CA ILE A 72 1.48 -10.89 0.86
C ILE A 72 0.32 -11.19 1.81
N LEU A 73 0.51 -12.05 2.82
CA LEU A 73 -0.52 -12.33 3.82
C LEU A 73 -0.92 -11.05 4.58
N ALA A 74 0.06 -10.26 5.01
CA ALA A 74 -0.19 -8.99 5.71
C ALA A 74 -0.98 -8.02 4.83
N ALA A 75 -0.60 -7.87 3.55
CA ALA A 75 -1.31 -7.04 2.59
C ALA A 75 -2.77 -7.48 2.41
N LEU A 76 -3.01 -8.78 2.23
CA LEU A 76 -4.35 -9.33 2.04
C LEU A 76 -5.21 -9.19 3.31
N PHE A 77 -4.65 -9.52 4.47
CA PHE A 77 -5.34 -9.38 5.75
C PHE A 77 -5.71 -7.93 6.06
N HIS A 78 -4.78 -7.00 5.83
CA HIS A 78 -5.03 -5.56 6.00
C HIS A 78 -6.10 -5.06 5.03
N THR A 79 -6.11 -5.56 3.79
CA THR A 79 -7.15 -5.21 2.81
C THR A 79 -8.54 -5.67 3.24
N LEU A 80 -8.66 -6.90 3.79
CA LEU A 80 -9.92 -7.44 4.27
C LEU A 80 -10.46 -6.66 5.47
N ASN A 81 -9.57 -6.23 6.37
CA ASN A 81 -9.95 -5.44 7.54
C ASN A 81 -10.24 -3.97 7.21
N HIS A 82 -9.72 -3.45 6.10
CA HIS A 82 -9.86 -2.06 5.68
C HIS A 82 -11.06 -1.84 4.72
N SER A 83 -12.24 -2.34 5.08
CA SER A 83 -13.50 -2.15 4.34
C SER A 83 -14.59 -1.55 5.23
#